data_AF-D2A4Z1-F1
#
_entry.id   AF-D2A4Z1-F1
#
_cell.length_a   1.000
_cell.length_b   1.000
_cell.length_c   1.000
_cell.angle_alpha   90.00
_cell.angle_beta   90.00
_cell.angle_gamma   90.00
#
_symmetry.space_group_name_H-M   'P 1'
#
loop_
_entity.id
_entity.type
_entity.pdbx_description
1 polymer ?
#
loop_
_entity_poly.entity_id
_entity_poly.type
_entity_poly.pdbx_seq_one_letter_code
_entity_poly.pdbx_strand_id
1 'polypeptide(L)'
;MKSKVQLISQIKKEHRKTHMHIPLIFVLVSTLVLSVLSVTDLDWEDRISIKRGFSLFCYGLVFFTVLYLVSNNLMLRTSLGQKFVRTYKLAPADVFDISNKQVSAVQALFCCITGLTSCTYSCTRDMLHTSHYISEAYAWFGAAYFFYDIWSMYKVHNAKVVQASMNGDVKRTGVKFFSYLKSHAVIVGHHIFIGGFGFLVITYLRGGLGDCFFGFVYLMEASTPFVSLRGILSKIGMKSSILYVINGLVMLGTFFVCRVAMFPCVIYLYARSVDLDYFSAIRSLPTGCKVSIVILLLPQVYWFLLMVKGASQVLKGKVTKKKTLKMH
;
A
#
# COMPACT_ATOMS: atom_id res chain seq x y z
N MET A 1 -1.38 12.07 -35.66
CA MET A 1 -0.02 11.63 -36.07
C MET A 1 1.09 12.16 -35.15
N LYS A 2 1.15 13.47 -34.85
CA LYS A 2 2.14 14.08 -33.91
C LYS A 2 2.19 13.44 -32.50
N SER A 3 1.04 13.01 -31.95
CA SER A 3 0.97 12.37 -30.62
C SER A 3 1.53 10.95 -30.56
N LYS A 4 1.29 10.13 -31.60
CA LYS A 4 1.94 8.82 -31.77
C LYS A 4 3.46 8.99 -31.88
N VAL A 5 3.92 9.99 -32.63
CA VAL A 5 5.35 10.29 -32.79
C VAL A 5 5.99 10.77 -31.49
N GLN A 6 5.31 11.59 -30.68
CA GLN A 6 5.80 12.02 -29.36
C GLN A 6 5.87 10.87 -28.36
N LEU A 7 4.87 9.98 -28.31
CA LEU A 7 4.91 8.81 -27.43
C LEU A 7 5.95 7.79 -27.91
N ILE A 8 6.05 7.53 -29.21
CA ILE A 8 7.09 6.65 -29.78
C ILE A 8 8.48 7.26 -29.58
N SER A 9 8.62 8.58 -29.65
CA SER A 9 9.83 9.33 -29.30
C SER A 9 10.18 9.20 -27.82
N GLN A 10 9.19 9.34 -26.94
CA GLN A 10 9.35 9.20 -25.49
C GLN A 10 9.69 7.75 -25.12
N ILE A 11 9.02 6.77 -25.73
CA ILE A 11 9.29 5.33 -25.62
C ILE A 11 10.65 4.99 -26.22
N LYS A 12 11.08 5.57 -27.36
CA LYS A 12 12.41 5.34 -27.95
C LYS A 12 13.53 5.99 -27.12
N LYS A 13 13.30 7.19 -26.57
CA LYS A 13 14.22 7.90 -25.67
C LYS A 13 14.37 7.17 -24.35
N GLU A 14 13.29 6.56 -23.87
CA GLU A 14 13.31 5.56 -22.81
C GLU A 14 14.12 4.33 -23.27
N HIS A 15 13.78 3.71 -24.40
CA HIS A 15 14.35 2.46 -24.93
C HIS A 15 15.87 2.51 -25.16
N ARG A 16 16.42 3.67 -25.56
CA ARG A 16 17.87 3.87 -25.79
C ARG A 16 18.74 3.77 -24.52
N LYS A 17 18.13 3.68 -23.32
CA LYS A 17 18.80 3.45 -22.03
C LYS A 17 18.90 1.97 -21.67
N THR A 18 19.39 1.13 -22.57
CA THR A 18 19.58 -0.33 -22.38
C THR A 18 20.56 -0.70 -21.27
N HIS A 19 21.29 0.27 -20.70
CA HIS A 19 22.30 0.04 -19.66
C HIS A 19 21.87 0.41 -18.23
N MET A 20 20.63 0.86 -17.99
CA MET A 20 20.27 1.41 -16.66
C MET A 20 19.61 0.43 -15.67
N HIS A 21 19.29 -0.82 -16.04
CA HIS A 21 18.61 -1.73 -15.10
C HIS A 21 19.52 -2.25 -13.99
N ILE A 22 20.75 -2.63 -14.34
CA ILE A 22 21.74 -3.12 -13.37
C ILE A 22 22.08 -2.01 -12.36
N PRO A 23 22.39 -0.76 -12.76
CA PRO A 23 22.57 0.35 -11.82
C PRO A 23 21.36 0.60 -10.92
N LEU A 24 20.12 0.51 -11.45
CA LEU A 24 18.93 0.72 -10.63
C LEU A 24 18.71 -0.40 -9.61
N ILE A 25 18.98 -1.65 -9.96
CA ILE A 25 18.92 -2.77 -9.00
C ILE A 25 19.99 -2.60 -7.91
N PHE A 26 21.20 -2.17 -8.28
CA PHE A 26 22.24 -1.87 -7.31
C PHE A 26 21.80 -0.77 -6.34
N VAL A 27 21.24 0.34 -6.84
CA VAL A 27 20.72 1.43 -5.98
C VAL A 27 19.57 0.94 -5.09
N LEU A 28 18.67 0.11 -5.62
CA LEU A 28 17.56 -0.47 -4.85
C LEU A 28 18.07 -1.30 -3.66
N VAL A 29 19.02 -2.21 -3.90
CA VAL A 29 19.59 -3.05 -2.85
C VAL A 29 20.40 -2.22 -1.87
N SER A 30 21.22 -1.29 -2.37
CA SER A 30 22.08 -0.44 -1.55
C SER A 30 21.27 0.43 -0.59
N THR A 31 20.18 1.04 -1.07
CA THR A 31 19.31 1.89 -0.24
C THR A 31 18.59 1.10 0.84
N LEU A 32 18.16 -0.14 0.54
CA LEU A 32 17.60 -1.03 1.55
C LEU A 32 18.65 -1.43 2.61
N VAL A 33 19.84 -1.86 2.16
CA VAL A 33 20.93 -2.23 3.07
C VAL A 33 21.35 -1.06 3.96
N LEU A 34 21.54 0.13 3.40
CA LEU A 34 21.88 1.34 4.16
C LEU A 34 20.79 1.69 5.18
N SER A 35 19.51 1.51 4.84
CA SER A 35 18.41 1.74 5.79
C SER A 35 18.48 0.78 6.99
N VAL A 36 18.78 -0.50 6.76
CA VAL A 36 18.94 -1.49 7.83
C VAL A 36 20.18 -1.19 8.67
N LEU A 37 21.33 -0.98 8.03
CA LEU A 37 22.59 -0.66 8.74
C LEU A 37 22.51 0.62 9.57
N SER A 38 21.63 1.56 9.21
CA SER A 38 21.45 2.80 9.98
C SER A 38 20.74 2.62 11.33
N VAL A 39 20.23 1.42 11.62
CA VAL A 39 19.49 1.11 12.86
C VAL A 39 20.02 -0.13 13.60
N THR A 40 21.05 -0.81 13.08
CA THR A 40 21.58 -2.03 13.71
C THR A 40 22.33 -1.79 15.01
N ASP A 41 22.77 -0.56 15.27
CA ASP A 41 23.47 -0.14 16.49
C ASP A 41 22.52 0.24 17.63
N LEU A 42 21.21 0.18 17.43
CA LEU A 42 20.21 0.58 18.42
C LEU A 42 19.82 -0.56 19.34
N ASP A 43 19.69 -0.22 20.62
CA ASP A 43 18.98 -1.07 21.57
C ASP A 43 17.47 -1.03 21.28
N TRP A 44 16.75 -2.06 21.71
CA TRP A 44 15.36 -2.29 21.29
C TRP A 44 14.42 -1.11 21.57
N GLU A 45 14.59 -0.44 22.71
CA GLU A 45 13.72 0.67 23.15
C GLU A 45 14.27 2.05 22.78
N ASP A 46 15.37 2.12 22.02
CA ASP A 46 15.98 3.38 21.60
C ASP A 46 15.05 4.22 20.71
N ARG A 47 15.29 5.53 20.76
CA ARG A 47 14.58 6.54 19.96
C ARG A 47 15.32 6.83 18.68
N ILE A 48 14.57 7.07 17.61
CA ILE A 48 15.18 7.51 16.34
C ILE A 48 15.43 9.02 16.38
N SER A 49 16.70 9.42 16.38
CA SER A 49 17.09 10.83 16.24
C SER A 49 16.61 11.43 14.92
N ILE A 50 16.34 12.75 14.89
CA ILE A 50 15.87 13.45 13.69
C ILE A 50 16.83 13.25 12.50
N LYS A 51 18.15 13.30 12.73
CA LYS A 51 19.15 13.10 11.68
C LYS A 51 19.04 11.70 11.07
N ARG A 52 18.90 10.68 11.91
CA ARG A 52 18.75 9.28 11.48
C ARG A 52 17.42 9.05 10.78
N GLY A 53 16.34 9.59 11.33
CA GLY A 53 15.00 9.56 10.74
C GLY A 53 14.95 10.21 9.36
N PHE A 54 15.57 11.38 9.19
CA PHE A 54 15.66 12.05 7.89
C PHE A 54 16.43 11.21 6.86
N SER A 55 17.53 10.55 7.27
CA SER A 55 18.25 9.60 6.40
C SER A 55 17.36 8.43 6.01
N LEU A 56 16.63 7.82 6.94
CA LEU A 56 15.68 6.74 6.68
C LEU A 56 14.58 7.16 5.69
N PHE A 57 14.04 8.37 5.83
CA PHE A 57 13.09 8.93 4.88
C PHE A 57 13.69 9.08 3.48
N CYS A 58 14.90 9.61 3.38
CA CYS A 58 15.61 9.72 2.10
C CYS A 58 15.86 8.35 1.46
N TYR A 59 16.29 7.36 2.25
CA TYR A 59 16.46 5.98 1.77
C TYR A 59 15.15 5.38 1.29
N GLY A 60 14.05 5.57 2.04
CA GLY A 60 12.72 5.12 1.64
C GLY A 60 12.26 5.76 0.33
N LEU A 61 12.44 7.08 0.18
CA LEU A 61 12.01 7.81 -1.02
C LEU A 61 12.73 7.30 -2.27
N VAL A 62 14.05 7.07 -2.16
CA VAL A 62 14.83 6.47 -3.25
C VAL A 62 14.41 5.03 -3.47
N PHE A 63 14.29 4.22 -2.42
CA PHE A 63 13.94 2.80 -2.49
C PHE A 63 12.61 2.57 -3.24
N PHE A 64 11.51 3.20 -2.81
CA PHE A 64 10.20 2.98 -3.42
C PHE A 64 10.13 3.48 -4.86
N THR A 65 10.76 4.64 -5.14
CA THR A 65 10.83 5.19 -6.50
C THR A 65 11.64 4.28 -7.43
N VAL A 66 12.80 3.81 -6.98
CA VAL A 66 13.66 2.93 -7.77
C VAL A 66 13.00 1.56 -7.94
N LEU A 67 12.33 1.01 -6.92
CA LEU A 67 11.58 -0.24 -7.02
C LEU A 67 10.51 -0.19 -8.11
N TYR A 68 9.78 0.93 -8.21
CA TYR A 68 8.82 1.17 -9.28
C TYR A 68 9.48 1.22 -10.65
N LEU A 69 10.58 1.96 -10.78
CA LEU A 69 11.31 2.08 -12.04
C LEU A 69 11.91 0.74 -12.48
N VAL A 70 12.48 -0.03 -11.55
CA VAL A 70 12.97 -1.40 -11.80
C VAL A 70 11.82 -2.29 -12.26
N SER A 71 10.68 -2.28 -11.56
CA SER A 71 9.51 -3.09 -11.90
C SER A 71 8.99 -2.79 -13.32
N ASN A 72 8.87 -1.51 -13.67
CA ASN A 72 8.48 -1.08 -15.02
C ASN A 72 9.50 -1.53 -16.07
N ASN A 73 10.77 -1.36 -15.77
CA ASN A 73 11.87 -1.71 -16.66
C ASN A 73 11.96 -3.22 -16.91
N LEU A 74 11.80 -4.03 -15.87
CA LEU A 74 11.75 -5.48 -15.99
C LEU A 74 10.62 -5.89 -16.94
N MET A 75 9.43 -5.32 -16.77
CA MET A 75 8.26 -5.63 -17.59
C MET A 75 8.37 -5.13 -19.04
N LEU A 76 8.89 -3.92 -19.27
CA LEU A 76 8.90 -3.29 -20.59
C LEU A 76 10.14 -3.63 -21.43
N ARG A 77 11.24 -4.02 -20.80
CA ARG A 77 12.55 -4.08 -21.48
C ARG A 77 13.23 -5.44 -21.47
N THR A 78 12.91 -6.33 -20.53
CA THR A 78 13.47 -7.69 -20.55
C THR A 78 12.68 -8.58 -21.51
N SER A 79 13.32 -9.60 -22.08
CA SER A 79 12.67 -10.57 -22.96
C SER A 79 11.50 -11.28 -22.27
N LEU A 80 11.69 -11.67 -21.01
CA LEU A 80 10.66 -12.28 -20.17
C LEU A 80 9.48 -11.32 -19.91
N GLY A 81 9.77 -10.07 -19.55
CA GLY A 81 8.75 -9.05 -19.34
C GLY A 81 7.95 -8.75 -20.61
N GLN A 82 8.62 -8.57 -21.75
CA GLN A 82 7.96 -8.34 -23.03
C GLN A 82 7.12 -9.54 -23.46
N LYS A 83 7.59 -10.76 -23.22
CA LYS A 83 6.80 -11.98 -23.42
C LYS A 83 5.54 -11.94 -22.56
N PHE A 84 5.65 -11.62 -21.27
CA PHE A 84 4.51 -11.48 -20.37
C PHE A 84 3.50 -10.42 -20.84
N VAL A 85 3.98 -9.22 -21.21
CA VAL A 85 3.14 -8.12 -21.72
C VAL A 85 2.38 -8.55 -22.98
N ARG A 86 3.02 -9.26 -23.91
CA ARG A 86 2.37 -9.77 -25.13
C ARG A 86 1.37 -10.87 -24.83
N THR A 87 1.73 -11.83 -23.97
CA THR A 87 0.86 -12.95 -23.58
C THR A 87 -0.46 -12.46 -23.00
N TYR A 88 -0.42 -11.44 -22.14
CA TYR A 88 -1.61 -10.90 -21.48
C TYR A 88 -2.18 -9.64 -22.17
N LYS A 89 -1.68 -9.27 -23.36
CA LYS A 89 -2.12 -8.11 -24.16
C LYS A 89 -2.21 -6.82 -23.35
N LEU A 90 -1.20 -6.59 -22.49
CA LEU A 90 -1.20 -5.45 -21.56
C LEU A 90 -0.85 -4.15 -22.27
N ALA A 91 -1.59 -3.09 -21.94
CA ALA A 91 -1.22 -1.75 -22.37
C ALA A 91 -0.13 -1.14 -21.47
N PRO A 92 0.58 -0.10 -21.92
CA PRO A 92 1.57 0.59 -21.08
C PRO A 92 1.00 1.09 -19.75
N ALA A 93 -0.26 1.56 -19.75
CA ALA A 93 -0.92 2.01 -18.53
C ALA A 93 -1.22 0.85 -17.55
N ASP A 94 -1.45 -0.37 -18.06
CA ASP A 94 -1.62 -1.55 -17.22
C ASP A 94 -0.29 -1.98 -16.59
N VAL A 95 0.83 -1.86 -17.31
CA VAL A 95 2.16 -2.14 -16.75
C VAL A 95 2.47 -1.20 -15.58
N PHE A 96 2.24 0.11 -15.75
CA PHE A 96 2.43 1.07 -14.65
C PHE A 96 1.51 0.76 -13.45
N ASP A 97 0.25 0.36 -13.71
CA ASP A 97 -0.71 -0.01 -12.67
C ASP A 97 -0.31 -1.28 -11.91
N ILE A 98 0.28 -2.26 -12.61
CA ILE A 98 0.83 -3.49 -12.01
C ILE A 98 2.06 -3.16 -11.17
N SER A 99 3.00 -2.37 -11.69
CA SER A 99 4.20 -1.99 -10.94
C SER A 99 3.87 -1.16 -9.71
N ASN A 100 2.87 -0.26 -9.76
CA ASN A 100 2.38 0.43 -8.57
C ASN A 100 1.93 -0.56 -7.49
N LYS A 101 1.11 -1.55 -7.86
CA LYS A 101 0.58 -2.57 -6.95
C LYS A 101 1.67 -3.47 -6.36
N GLN A 102 2.73 -3.75 -7.12
CA GLN A 102 3.91 -4.47 -6.63
C GLN A 102 4.62 -3.68 -5.53
N VAL A 103 4.86 -2.38 -5.74
CA VAL A 103 5.48 -1.52 -4.71
C VAL A 103 4.60 -1.45 -3.45
N SER A 104 3.28 -1.30 -3.61
CA SER A 104 2.34 -1.33 -2.47
C SER A 104 2.39 -2.66 -1.70
N ALA A 105 2.53 -3.80 -2.39
CA ALA A 105 2.64 -5.10 -1.74
C ALA A 105 3.95 -5.25 -0.95
N VAL A 106 5.07 -4.72 -1.46
CA VAL A 106 6.35 -4.69 -0.74
C VAL A 106 6.29 -3.78 0.48
N GLN A 107 5.69 -2.59 0.34
CA GLN A 107 5.49 -1.70 1.47
C GLN A 107 4.64 -2.37 2.57
N ALA A 108 3.55 -3.04 2.17
CA ALA A 108 2.70 -3.76 3.10
C ALA A 108 3.43 -4.89 3.84
N LEU A 109 4.34 -5.60 3.17
CA LEU A 109 5.19 -6.60 3.83
C LEU A 109 6.06 -5.96 4.92
N PHE A 110 6.68 -4.81 4.64
CA PHE A 110 7.47 -4.10 5.66
C PHE A 110 6.60 -3.62 6.83
N CYS A 111 5.41 -3.07 6.57
CA CYS A 111 4.42 -2.77 7.62
C CYS A 111 4.12 -4.01 8.47
N CYS A 112 3.89 -5.17 7.84
CA CYS A 112 3.58 -6.38 8.59
C CYS A 112 4.74 -6.84 9.47
N ILE A 113 5.97 -6.78 8.95
CA ILE A 113 7.17 -7.10 9.74
C ILE A 113 7.29 -6.15 10.93
N THR A 114 7.21 -4.84 10.70
CA THR A 114 7.23 -3.84 11.78
C THR A 114 6.12 -4.07 12.80
N GLY A 115 4.89 -4.28 12.33
CA GLY A 115 3.72 -4.49 13.18
C GLY A 115 3.85 -5.74 14.03
N LEU A 116 4.28 -6.87 13.45
CA LEU A 116 4.52 -8.11 14.19
C LEU A 116 5.64 -7.94 15.22
N THR A 117 6.77 -7.32 14.84
CA THR A 117 7.88 -7.09 15.77
C THR A 117 7.45 -6.19 16.94
N SER A 118 6.78 -5.06 16.67
CA SER A 118 6.28 -4.17 17.73
C SER A 118 5.23 -4.86 18.60
N CYS A 119 4.31 -5.64 18.03
CA CYS A 119 3.30 -6.34 18.82
C CYS A 119 3.91 -7.43 19.71
N THR A 120 4.76 -8.29 19.15
CA THR A 120 5.39 -9.40 19.90
C THR A 120 6.30 -8.87 21.01
N TYR A 121 6.99 -7.77 20.77
CA TYR A 121 7.87 -7.15 21.75
C TYR A 121 7.11 -6.35 22.83
N SER A 122 6.30 -5.36 22.41
CA SER A 122 5.67 -4.42 23.34
C SER A 122 4.44 -5.00 24.03
N CYS A 123 3.57 -5.73 23.33
CA CYS A 123 2.31 -6.19 23.93
C CYS A 123 2.48 -7.25 25.02
N THR A 124 3.62 -7.97 25.03
CA THR A 124 3.90 -9.01 26.03
C THR A 124 4.55 -8.47 27.31
N ARG A 125 5.01 -7.22 27.30
CA ARG A 125 5.70 -6.56 28.42
C ARG A 125 4.76 -5.54 29.05
N ASP A 126 4.72 -4.34 28.48
CA ASP A 126 3.80 -3.29 28.85
C ASP A 126 3.21 -2.68 27.57
N MET A 127 1.91 -2.88 27.38
CA MET A 127 1.19 -2.41 26.20
C MET A 127 1.23 -0.88 26.03
N LEU A 128 1.32 -0.14 27.13
CA LEU A 128 1.27 1.33 27.14
C LEU A 128 2.67 1.93 27.08
N HIS A 129 3.62 1.34 27.80
CA HIS A 129 4.92 1.96 28.03
C HIS A 129 6.08 1.34 27.25
N THR A 130 6.03 0.05 26.86
CA THR A 130 7.13 -0.56 26.13
C THR A 130 7.19 -0.06 24.69
N SER A 131 8.31 0.55 24.33
CA SER A 131 8.58 1.07 22.98
C SER A 131 9.49 0.13 22.20
N HIS A 132 9.45 0.19 20.86
CA HIS A 132 10.46 -0.45 20.03
C HIS A 132 10.89 0.47 18.89
N TYR A 133 12.20 0.69 18.72
CA TYR A 133 12.76 1.59 17.69
C TYR A 133 12.22 1.32 16.28
N ILE A 134 11.86 0.06 15.95
CA ILE A 134 11.40 -0.35 14.62
C ILE A 134 10.11 0.38 14.22
N SER A 135 9.26 0.73 15.19
CA SER A 135 8.04 1.49 14.97
C SER A 135 8.36 2.87 14.41
N GLU A 136 9.32 3.57 15.00
CA GLU A 136 9.74 4.92 14.58
C GLU A 136 10.63 4.88 13.34
N ALA A 137 11.54 3.92 13.26
CA ALA A 137 12.43 3.76 12.11
C ALA A 137 11.60 3.53 10.84
N TYR A 138 10.60 2.66 10.93
CA TYR A 138 9.70 2.41 9.82
C TYR A 138 8.71 3.54 9.59
N ALA A 139 8.28 4.30 10.61
CA ALA A 139 7.48 5.50 10.38
C ALA A 139 8.21 6.49 9.47
N TRP A 140 9.50 6.74 9.69
CA TRP A 140 10.33 7.58 8.83
C TRP A 140 10.51 7.00 7.43
N PHE A 141 10.91 5.73 7.33
CA PHE A 141 11.13 5.07 6.03
C PHE A 141 9.82 4.95 5.23
N GLY A 142 8.75 4.52 5.88
CA GLY A 142 7.42 4.29 5.33
C GLY A 142 6.66 5.58 5.00
N ALA A 143 6.90 6.69 5.70
CA ALA A 143 6.32 7.99 5.32
C ALA A 143 6.68 8.34 3.86
N ALA A 144 7.90 8.03 3.42
CA ALA A 144 8.35 8.27 2.05
C ALA A 144 7.53 7.51 1.00
N TYR A 145 7.01 6.31 1.33
CA TYR A 145 6.12 5.56 0.45
C TYR A 145 4.86 6.35 0.13
N PHE A 146 4.22 6.99 1.12
CA PHE A 146 2.96 7.71 0.89
C PHE A 146 3.13 8.89 -0.08
N PHE A 147 4.28 9.58 -0.03
CA PHE A 147 4.61 10.62 -1.01
C PHE A 147 4.87 10.06 -2.40
N TYR A 148 5.66 8.97 -2.47
CA TYR A 148 5.91 8.25 -3.72
C TYR A 148 4.60 7.74 -4.34
N ASP A 149 3.67 7.20 -3.56
CA ASP A 149 2.47 6.54 -4.07
C ASP A 149 1.49 7.56 -4.69
N ILE A 150 1.40 8.77 -4.14
CA ILE A 150 0.65 9.87 -4.78
C ILE A 150 1.22 10.16 -6.17
N TRP A 151 2.55 10.19 -6.31
CA TRP A 151 3.22 10.42 -7.59
C TRP A 151 2.99 9.26 -8.57
N SER A 152 3.16 8.01 -8.14
CA SER A 152 3.00 6.84 -9.02
C SER A 152 1.55 6.63 -9.42
N MET A 153 0.59 6.82 -8.51
CA MET A 153 -0.84 6.79 -8.84
C MET A 153 -1.23 7.86 -9.86
N TYR A 154 -0.68 9.08 -9.74
CA TYR A 154 -0.85 10.12 -10.76
C TYR A 154 -0.31 9.68 -12.12
N LYS A 155 0.89 9.08 -12.16
CA LYS A 155 1.49 8.56 -13.40
C LYS A 155 0.61 7.50 -14.06
N VAL A 156 0.04 6.59 -13.26
CA VAL A 156 -0.92 5.58 -13.72
C VAL A 156 -2.18 6.23 -14.26
N HIS A 157 -2.78 7.20 -13.54
CA HIS A 157 -3.99 7.89 -13.98
C HIS A 157 -3.77 8.63 -15.31
N ASN A 158 -2.68 9.40 -15.40
CA ASN A 158 -2.34 10.12 -16.62
C ASN A 158 -2.12 9.16 -17.80
N ALA A 159 -1.45 8.02 -17.59
CA ALA A 159 -1.26 7.01 -18.64
C ALA A 159 -2.58 6.41 -19.12
N LYS A 160 -3.53 6.13 -18.21
CA LYS A 160 -4.87 5.65 -18.56
C LYS A 160 -5.65 6.66 -19.39
N VAL A 161 -5.60 7.95 -19.04
CA VAL A 161 -6.29 9.03 -19.80
C VAL A 161 -5.67 9.21 -21.18
N VAL A 162 -4.35 9.23 -21.29
CA VAL A 162 -3.66 9.32 -22.58
C VAL A 162 -4.04 8.14 -23.47
N GLN A 163 -4.07 6.92 -22.91
CA GLN A 163 -4.49 5.74 -23.66
C GLN A 163 -5.94 5.83 -24.15
N ALA A 164 -6.88 6.22 -23.28
CA ALA A 164 -8.28 6.41 -23.67
C ALA A 164 -8.43 7.47 -24.77
N SER A 165 -7.61 8.52 -24.74
CA SER A 165 -7.59 9.53 -25.81
C SER A 165 -7.08 8.97 -27.14
N MET A 166 -6.10 8.07 -27.13
CA MET A 166 -5.60 7.42 -28.34
C MET A 166 -6.63 6.47 -28.96
N ASN A 167 -7.50 5.88 -28.16
CA ASN A 167 -8.59 5.02 -28.62
C ASN A 167 -9.79 5.81 -29.17
N GLY A 168 -9.78 7.14 -29.03
CA GLY A 168 -10.90 8.00 -29.41
C GLY A 168 -11.98 8.15 -28.33
N ASP A 169 -11.79 7.52 -27.16
CA ASP A 169 -12.77 7.53 -26.06
C ASP A 169 -12.87 8.90 -25.37
N VAL A 170 -11.79 9.70 -25.39
CA VAL A 170 -11.71 11.00 -24.69
C VAL A 170 -10.94 12.04 -25.51
N LYS A 171 -11.45 13.28 -25.58
CA LYS A 171 -10.79 14.41 -26.27
C LYS A 171 -9.56 15.00 -25.56
N ARG A 172 -9.18 14.50 -24.37
CA ARG A 172 -8.12 15.09 -23.52
C ARG A 172 -6.77 14.38 -23.65
N THR A 173 -5.71 15.13 -23.94
CA THR A 173 -4.34 14.63 -24.06
C THR A 173 -3.55 14.72 -22.74
N GLY A 174 -4.00 13.98 -21.72
CA GLY A 174 -3.37 13.92 -20.39
C GLY A 174 -4.01 14.84 -19.33
N VAL A 175 -3.55 14.71 -18.09
CA VAL A 175 -4.12 15.37 -16.90
C VAL A 175 -3.03 16.11 -16.14
N LYS A 176 -3.30 17.36 -15.73
CA LYS A 176 -2.40 18.13 -14.86
C LYS A 176 -2.42 17.54 -13.44
N PHE A 177 -1.27 17.55 -12.76
CA PHE A 177 -1.14 17.01 -11.39
C PHE A 177 -2.18 17.58 -10.40
N PHE A 178 -2.34 18.91 -10.34
CA PHE A 178 -3.35 19.52 -9.46
C PHE A 178 -4.80 19.12 -9.80
N SER A 179 -5.10 18.83 -11.06
CA SER A 179 -6.42 18.31 -11.45
C SER A 179 -6.62 16.88 -10.95
N TYR A 180 -5.57 16.07 -10.92
CA TYR A 180 -5.60 14.74 -10.33
C TYR A 180 -5.85 14.83 -8.82
N LEU A 181 -5.12 15.69 -8.10
CA LEU A 181 -5.30 15.88 -6.65
C LEU A 181 -6.75 16.24 -6.29
N LYS A 182 -7.37 17.15 -7.04
CA LYS A 182 -8.78 17.54 -6.80
C LYS A 182 -9.77 16.42 -7.14
N SER A 183 -9.58 15.73 -8.25
CA SER A 183 -10.52 14.67 -8.70
C SER A 183 -10.43 13.38 -7.88
N HIS A 184 -9.29 13.13 -7.23
CA HIS A 184 -9.05 11.93 -6.42
C HIS A 184 -8.79 12.29 -4.94
N ALA A 185 -9.49 13.32 -4.44
CA ALA A 185 -9.23 13.91 -3.13
C ALA A 185 -9.32 12.93 -1.95
N VAL A 186 -10.24 11.95 -1.99
CA VAL A 186 -10.41 10.98 -0.89
C VAL A 186 -9.16 10.10 -0.71
N ILE A 187 -8.66 9.53 -1.81
CA ILE A 187 -7.49 8.63 -1.75
C ILE A 187 -6.21 9.43 -1.49
N VAL A 188 -6.08 10.63 -2.06
CA VAL A 188 -4.94 11.52 -1.79
C VAL A 188 -4.96 11.97 -0.33
N GLY A 189 -6.11 12.40 0.18
CA GLY A 189 -6.30 12.80 1.57
C GLY A 189 -5.96 11.67 2.54
N HIS A 190 -6.33 10.44 2.23
CA HIS A 190 -5.93 9.26 3.01
C HIS A 190 -4.40 9.09 3.09
N HIS A 191 -3.68 9.24 1.98
CA HIS A 191 -2.22 9.12 1.96
C HIS A 191 -1.53 10.27 2.70
N ILE A 192 -2.06 11.50 2.57
CA ILE A 192 -1.54 12.67 3.30
C ILE A 192 -1.81 12.52 4.80
N PHE A 193 -2.99 12.05 5.19
CA PHE A 193 -3.33 11.83 6.59
C PHE A 193 -2.44 10.75 7.23
N ILE A 194 -2.31 9.58 6.60
CA ILE A 194 -1.49 8.50 7.17
C ILE A 194 0.00 8.86 7.11
N GLY A 195 0.50 9.28 5.95
CA GLY A 195 1.92 9.59 5.76
C GLY A 195 2.40 10.86 6.46
N GLY A 196 1.49 11.80 6.77
CA GLY A 196 1.79 13.04 7.47
C GLY A 196 1.36 13.01 8.94
N PHE A 197 0.06 12.97 9.21
CA PHE A 197 -0.45 12.98 10.58
C PHE A 197 -0.09 11.70 11.34
N GLY A 198 -0.25 10.52 10.73
CA GLY A 198 0.17 9.25 11.34
C GLY A 198 1.66 9.23 11.68
N PHE A 199 2.50 9.74 10.78
CA PHE A 199 3.93 9.93 11.00
C PHE A 199 4.24 10.86 12.19
N LEU A 200 3.59 12.03 12.27
CA LEU A 200 3.76 12.98 13.38
C LEU A 200 3.34 12.37 14.72
N VAL A 201 2.27 11.57 14.71
CA VAL A 201 1.81 10.88 15.92
C VAL A 201 2.87 9.90 16.41
N ILE A 202 3.42 9.07 15.53
CA ILE A 202 4.39 8.04 15.92
C ILE A 202 5.72 8.65 16.36
N THR A 203 6.20 9.68 15.68
CA THR A 203 7.53 10.24 15.94
C THR A 203 7.56 11.29 17.03
N TYR A 204 6.46 12.02 17.26
CA TYR A 204 6.44 13.17 18.16
C TYR A 204 5.29 13.14 19.16
N LEU A 205 4.03 13.08 18.70
CA LEU A 205 2.88 13.35 19.57
C LEU A 205 2.61 12.25 20.60
N ARG A 206 2.98 10.99 20.33
CA ARG A 206 2.75 9.89 21.27
C ARG A 206 3.71 9.85 22.45
N GLY A 207 4.80 10.64 22.42
CA GLY A 207 5.78 10.68 23.52
C GLY A 207 6.45 9.34 23.85
N GLY A 208 6.48 8.40 22.90
CA GLY A 208 7.04 7.06 23.08
C GLY A 208 6.15 6.02 23.73
N LEU A 209 4.86 6.29 23.80
CA LEU A 209 3.88 5.36 24.35
C LEU A 209 3.11 4.62 23.25
N GLY A 210 2.70 3.40 23.57
CA GLY A 210 1.69 2.66 22.82
C GLY A 210 2.17 1.95 21.55
N ASP A 211 3.45 1.55 21.46
CA ASP A 211 3.98 0.80 20.30
C ASP A 211 3.23 -0.50 20.02
N CYS A 212 2.67 -1.14 21.04
CA CYS A 212 1.75 -2.27 20.85
C CYS A 212 0.55 -1.87 19.97
N PHE A 213 -0.09 -0.74 20.26
CA PHE A 213 -1.25 -0.23 19.52
C PHE A 213 -0.88 0.17 18.09
N PHE A 214 0.24 0.87 17.90
CA PHE A 214 0.73 1.22 16.57
C PHE A 214 1.18 -0.01 15.77
N GLY A 215 1.66 -1.05 16.44
CA GLY A 215 1.94 -2.35 15.84
C GLY A 215 0.70 -2.92 15.14
N PHE A 216 -0.46 -2.90 15.81
CA PHE A 216 -1.73 -3.28 15.19
C PHE A 216 -2.11 -2.38 14.00
N VAL A 217 -1.91 -1.07 14.12
CA VAL A 217 -2.15 -0.14 13.00
C VAL A 217 -1.29 -0.49 11.78
N TYR A 218 -0.03 -0.88 11.95
CA TYR A 218 0.81 -1.37 10.85
C TYR A 218 0.28 -2.68 10.24
N LEU A 219 -0.24 -3.59 11.07
CA LEU A 219 -0.85 -4.85 10.60
C LEU A 219 -2.11 -4.64 9.75
N MET A 220 -2.71 -3.45 9.74
CA MET A 220 -3.79 -3.12 8.81
C MET A 220 -3.36 -3.34 7.34
N GLU A 221 -2.07 -3.16 7.03
CA GLU A 221 -1.55 -3.38 5.67
C GLU A 221 -1.47 -4.87 5.27
N ALA A 222 -1.69 -5.82 6.17
CA ALA A 222 -1.65 -7.26 5.86
C ALA A 222 -2.61 -7.70 4.74
N SER A 223 -3.72 -6.99 4.55
CA SER A 223 -4.64 -7.28 3.45
C SER A 223 -4.15 -6.75 2.08
N THR A 224 -3.25 -5.76 2.06
CA THR A 224 -2.84 -5.01 0.86
C THR A 224 -2.18 -5.88 -0.21
N PRO A 225 -1.32 -6.87 0.10
CA PRO A 225 -0.79 -7.79 -0.90
C PRO A 225 -1.90 -8.53 -1.67
N PHE A 226 -2.97 -8.94 -0.98
CA PHE A 226 -4.10 -9.65 -1.59
C PHE A 226 -5.00 -8.72 -2.41
N VAL A 227 -5.18 -7.47 -1.98
CA VAL A 227 -5.87 -6.42 -2.75
C VAL A 227 -5.11 -6.12 -4.05
N SER A 228 -3.78 -5.94 -3.95
CA SER A 228 -2.88 -5.73 -5.09
C SER A 228 -2.90 -6.92 -6.05
N LEU A 229 -2.75 -8.14 -5.54
CA LEU A 229 -2.78 -9.36 -6.35
C LEU A 229 -4.13 -9.52 -7.07
N ARG A 230 -5.25 -9.24 -6.41
CA ARG A 230 -6.58 -9.26 -7.05
C ARG A 230 -6.66 -8.27 -8.21
N GLY A 231 -6.12 -7.07 -8.01
CA GLY A 231 -6.02 -6.04 -9.04
C GLY A 231 -5.19 -6.49 -10.25
N ILE A 232 -4.03 -7.09 -10.01
CA ILE A 232 -3.14 -7.60 -11.06
C ILE A 232 -3.82 -8.74 -11.84
N LEU A 233 -4.37 -9.75 -11.14
CA LEU A 233 -5.09 -10.87 -11.75
C LEU A 233 -6.28 -10.39 -12.60
N SER A 234 -6.98 -9.35 -12.15
CA SER A 234 -8.06 -8.71 -12.91
C SER A 234 -7.55 -8.10 -14.22
N LYS A 235 -6.35 -7.49 -14.21
CA LYS A 235 -5.75 -6.84 -15.39
C LYS A 235 -5.26 -7.83 -16.43
N ILE A 236 -4.69 -8.94 -16.00
CA ILE A 236 -4.24 -10.02 -16.89
C ILE A 236 -5.38 -10.96 -17.34
N GLY A 237 -6.64 -10.57 -17.14
CA GLY A 237 -7.81 -11.32 -17.62
C GLY A 237 -8.16 -12.58 -16.82
N MET A 238 -7.57 -12.79 -15.65
CA MET A 238 -7.70 -14.03 -14.87
C MET A 238 -8.88 -14.05 -13.87
N LYS A 239 -9.93 -13.24 -14.09
CA LYS A 239 -11.10 -13.15 -13.17
C LYS A 239 -11.86 -14.46 -12.98
N SER A 240 -11.80 -15.38 -13.95
CA SER A 240 -12.44 -16.70 -13.88
C SER A 240 -11.61 -17.77 -13.16
N SER A 241 -10.33 -17.50 -12.91
CA SER A 241 -9.41 -18.48 -12.33
C SER A 241 -9.75 -18.81 -10.87
N ILE A 242 -9.38 -20.02 -10.44
CA ILE A 242 -9.47 -20.42 -9.03
C ILE A 242 -8.59 -19.52 -8.16
N LEU A 243 -7.39 -19.17 -8.64
CA LEU A 243 -6.48 -18.25 -7.95
C LEU A 243 -7.13 -16.90 -7.63
N TYR A 244 -7.88 -16.31 -8.58
CA TYR A 244 -8.60 -15.05 -8.36
C TYR A 244 -9.67 -15.16 -7.27
N VAL A 245 -10.31 -16.33 -7.16
CA VAL A 245 -11.34 -16.61 -6.15
C VAL A 245 -10.70 -16.82 -4.78
N ILE A 246 -9.69 -17.69 -4.68
CA ILE A 246 -8.97 -17.97 -3.42
C ILE A 246 -8.36 -16.68 -2.89
N ASN A 247 -7.62 -15.94 -3.72
CA ASN A 247 -7.06 -14.65 -3.33
C ASN A 247 -8.16 -13.67 -2.88
N GLY A 248 -9.33 -13.67 -3.52
CA GLY A 248 -10.47 -12.86 -3.10
C GLY A 248 -11.03 -13.21 -1.72
N LEU A 249 -11.06 -14.49 -1.36
CA LEU A 249 -11.48 -14.95 -0.04
C LEU A 249 -10.44 -14.62 1.03
N VAL A 250 -9.15 -14.85 0.74
CA VAL A 250 -8.05 -14.47 1.64
C VAL A 250 -8.02 -12.96 1.86
N MET A 251 -8.17 -12.17 0.79
CA MET A 251 -8.32 -10.72 0.87
C MET A 251 -9.48 -10.32 1.79
N LEU A 252 -10.66 -10.95 1.66
CA LEU A 252 -11.82 -10.63 2.48
C LEU A 252 -11.59 -10.96 3.97
N GLY A 253 -11.05 -12.14 4.25
CA GLY A 253 -10.75 -12.57 5.62
C GLY A 253 -9.70 -11.69 6.30
N THR A 254 -8.58 -11.46 5.62
CA THR A 254 -7.51 -10.59 6.14
C THR A 254 -7.98 -9.14 6.32
N PHE A 255 -8.77 -8.60 5.39
CA PHE A 255 -9.32 -7.25 5.52
C PHE A 255 -10.26 -7.14 6.72
N PHE A 256 -11.13 -8.13 6.95
CA PHE A 256 -11.99 -8.16 8.13
C PHE A 256 -11.17 -8.20 9.42
N VAL A 257 -10.27 -9.18 9.56
CA VAL A 257 -9.50 -9.40 10.79
C VAL A 257 -8.59 -8.21 11.10
N CYS A 258 -7.76 -7.79 10.13
CA CYS A 258 -6.71 -6.81 10.36
C CYS A 258 -7.19 -5.36 10.31
N ARG A 259 -8.34 -5.06 9.71
CA ARG A 259 -8.80 -3.65 9.56
C ARG A 259 -10.13 -3.34 10.24
N VAL A 260 -11.04 -4.31 10.36
CA VAL A 260 -12.38 -4.07 10.93
C VAL A 260 -12.46 -4.60 12.36
N ALA A 261 -12.21 -5.89 12.56
CA ALA A 261 -12.26 -6.54 13.87
C ALA A 261 -11.09 -6.13 14.79
N MET A 262 -9.97 -5.71 14.21
CA MET A 262 -8.80 -5.26 14.95
C MET A 262 -9.14 -4.13 15.95
N PHE A 263 -9.85 -3.08 15.53
CA PHE A 263 -10.16 -1.93 16.41
C PHE A 263 -10.90 -2.33 17.69
N PRO A 264 -12.04 -3.05 17.65
CA PRO A 264 -12.72 -3.46 18.87
C PRO A 264 -11.86 -4.40 19.74
N CYS A 265 -11.08 -5.30 19.13
CA CYS A 265 -10.16 -6.17 19.88
C CYS A 265 -9.08 -5.37 20.62
N VAL A 266 -8.49 -4.38 19.96
CA VAL A 266 -7.44 -3.54 20.54
C VAL A 266 -7.97 -2.66 21.66
N ILE A 267 -9.19 -2.11 21.53
CA ILE A 267 -9.88 -1.39 22.61
C ILE A 267 -10.15 -2.32 23.79
N TYR A 268 -10.53 -3.57 23.55
CA TYR A 268 -10.72 -4.55 24.61
C TYR A 268 -9.40 -4.85 25.34
N LEU A 269 -8.29 -5.01 24.62
CA LEU A 269 -6.97 -5.18 25.23
C LEU A 269 -6.58 -3.95 26.06
N TYR A 270 -6.83 -2.75 25.56
CA TYR A 270 -6.65 -1.51 26.32
C TYR A 270 -7.49 -1.51 27.60
N ALA A 271 -8.78 -1.83 27.52
CA ALA A 271 -9.68 -1.87 28.67
C ALA A 271 -9.14 -2.79 29.79
N ARG A 272 -8.60 -3.95 29.40
CA ARG A 272 -7.95 -4.89 30.35
C ARG A 272 -6.65 -4.34 30.94
N SER A 273 -5.88 -3.57 30.18
CA SER A 273 -4.62 -2.96 30.66
C SER A 273 -4.84 -1.83 31.68
N VAL A 274 -5.96 -1.12 31.60
CA VAL A 274 -6.31 -0.02 32.53
C VAL A 274 -7.38 -0.39 33.55
N ASP A 275 -7.75 -1.66 33.62
CA ASP A 275 -8.79 -2.22 34.49
C ASP A 275 -10.14 -1.47 34.45
N LEU A 276 -10.59 -1.17 33.22
CA LEU A 276 -11.89 -0.54 32.97
C LEU A 276 -12.80 -1.50 32.19
N ASP A 277 -14.12 -1.31 32.31
CA ASP A 277 -15.05 -1.91 31.37
C ASP A 277 -14.87 -1.31 29.96
N TYR A 278 -15.34 -2.03 28.94
CA TYR A 278 -15.13 -1.67 27.54
C TYR A 278 -15.62 -0.25 27.18
N PHE A 279 -16.78 0.17 27.69
CA PHE A 279 -17.34 1.47 27.35
C PHE A 279 -16.66 2.60 28.14
N SER A 280 -16.30 2.36 29.39
CA SER A 280 -15.49 3.30 30.18
C SER A 280 -14.09 3.48 29.58
N ALA A 281 -13.48 2.42 29.06
CA ALA A 281 -12.21 2.49 28.34
C ALA A 281 -12.32 3.34 27.06
N ILE A 282 -13.41 3.21 26.28
CA ILE A 282 -13.62 4.11 25.14
C ILE A 282 -13.73 5.56 25.61
N ARG A 283 -14.44 5.83 26.71
CA ARG A 283 -14.60 7.19 27.24
C ARG A 283 -13.30 7.77 27.79
N SER A 284 -12.41 6.97 28.37
CA SER A 284 -11.12 7.42 28.90
C SER A 284 -10.11 7.81 27.82
N LEU A 285 -10.25 7.31 26.59
CA LEU A 285 -9.34 7.64 25.50
C LEU A 285 -9.30 9.16 25.22
N PRO A 286 -8.13 9.74 24.93
CA PRO A 286 -8.03 11.13 24.49
C PRO A 286 -8.87 11.40 23.24
N THR A 287 -9.43 12.61 23.12
CA THR A 287 -10.28 13.00 21.98
C THR A 287 -9.58 12.79 20.64
N GLY A 288 -8.29 13.12 20.54
CA GLY A 288 -7.49 12.88 19.34
C GLY A 288 -7.41 11.40 18.94
N CYS A 289 -7.32 10.49 19.93
CA CYS A 289 -7.32 9.05 19.68
C CYS A 289 -8.68 8.57 19.17
N LYS A 290 -9.78 8.99 19.81
CA LYS A 290 -11.15 8.67 19.37
C LYS A 290 -11.40 9.12 17.93
N VAL A 291 -11.04 10.37 17.60
CA VAL A 291 -11.20 10.93 16.25
C VAL A 291 -10.35 10.15 15.24
N SER A 292 -9.11 9.82 15.58
CA SER A 292 -8.22 9.05 14.70
C SER A 292 -8.75 7.64 14.43
N ILE A 293 -9.27 6.94 15.45
CA ILE A 293 -9.90 5.63 15.28
C ILE A 293 -11.08 5.71 14.31
N VAL A 294 -11.95 6.71 14.46
CA VAL A 294 -13.12 6.89 13.58
C VAL A 294 -12.69 7.18 12.14
N ILE A 295 -11.74 8.11 11.95
CA ILE A 295 -11.21 8.47 10.61
C ILE A 295 -10.56 7.26 9.94
N LEU A 296 -9.85 6.42 10.70
CA LEU A 296 -9.21 5.22 10.17
C LEU A 296 -10.20 4.10 9.89
N LEU A 297 -11.20 3.88 10.76
CA LEU A 297 -12.14 2.75 10.68
C LEU A 297 -13.25 2.95 9.63
N LEU A 298 -13.85 4.14 9.53
CA LEU A 298 -15.00 4.38 8.65
C LEU A 298 -14.73 4.01 7.17
N PRO A 299 -13.62 4.42 6.55
CA PRO A 299 -13.29 4.00 5.19
C PRO A 299 -13.12 2.48 5.05
N GLN A 300 -12.57 1.80 6.07
CA GLN A 300 -12.37 0.34 6.03
C GLN A 300 -13.71 -0.38 6.07
N VAL A 301 -14.64 0.04 6.94
CA VAL A 301 -15.99 -0.54 6.98
C VAL A 301 -16.69 -0.36 5.63
N TYR A 302 -16.63 0.85 5.05
CA TYR A 302 -17.18 1.13 3.73
C TYR A 302 -16.59 0.21 2.64
N TRP A 303 -15.27 0.09 2.56
CA TRP A 303 -14.61 -0.77 1.59
C TRP A 303 -14.89 -2.26 1.82
N PHE A 304 -14.95 -2.70 3.08
CA PHE A 304 -15.31 -4.07 3.42
C PHE A 304 -16.72 -4.42 2.92
N LEU A 305 -17.70 -3.54 3.14
CA LEU A 305 -19.06 -3.73 2.62
C LEU A 305 -19.09 -3.80 1.08
N LEU A 306 -18.30 -2.98 0.39
CA LEU A 306 -18.15 -3.08 -1.07
C LEU A 306 -17.53 -4.42 -1.50
N MET A 307 -16.53 -4.92 -0.77
CA MET A 307 -15.90 -6.21 -1.05
C MET A 307 -16.87 -7.38 -0.83
N VAL A 308 -17.65 -7.36 0.25
CA VAL A 308 -18.69 -8.37 0.53
C VAL A 308 -19.77 -8.36 -0.56
N LYS A 309 -20.22 -7.17 -0.98
CA LYS A 309 -21.17 -7.02 -2.09
C LYS A 309 -20.62 -7.59 -3.39
N GLY A 310 -19.36 -7.28 -3.72
CA GLY A 310 -18.68 -7.81 -4.90
C GLY A 310 -18.51 -9.34 -4.85
N ALA A 311 -18.13 -9.90 -3.70
CA ALA A 311 -18.02 -11.35 -3.51
C ALA A 311 -19.38 -12.04 -3.68
N SER A 312 -20.44 -11.48 -3.10
CA SER A 312 -21.81 -12.00 -3.18
C SER A 312 -22.31 -12.05 -4.63
N GLN A 313 -22.02 -11.04 -5.44
CA GLN A 313 -22.39 -11.01 -6.86
C GLN A 313 -21.69 -12.12 -7.66
N VAL A 314 -20.39 -12.36 -7.40
CA VAL A 314 -19.64 -13.42 -8.08
C VAL A 314 -20.17 -14.81 -7.71
N LEU A 315 -20.53 -15.03 -6.43
CA LEU A 315 -21.09 -16.30 -5.97
C LEU A 315 -22.48 -16.55 -6.58
N LYS A 316 -23.36 -15.53 -6.58
CA LYS A 316 -24.69 -15.63 -7.22
C LYS A 316 -24.58 -15.94 -8.72
N GLY A 317 -23.69 -15.27 -9.44
CA GLY A 317 -23.47 -15.52 -10.88
C GLY A 317 -22.98 -16.95 -11.19
N LYS A 318 -22.12 -17.53 -10.33
CA LYS A 318 -21.69 -18.93 -10.48
C LYS A 318 -22.81 -19.93 -10.22
N VAL A 319 -23.67 -19.66 -9.23
CA VAL A 319 -24.84 -20.51 -8.94
C VAL A 319 -25.81 -20.51 -10.13
N THR A 320 -26.10 -19.35 -10.71
CA THR A 320 -26.96 -19.25 -11.91
C THR A 320 -26.37 -20.03 -13.09
N LYS A 321 -25.07 -19.84 -13.39
CA LYS A 321 -24.40 -20.58 -14.47
C LYS A 321 -24.42 -22.10 -14.26
N LYS A 322 -24.24 -22.57 -13.02
CA LYS A 322 -24.31 -23.99 -12.65
C LYS A 322 -25.73 -24.57 -12.78
N LYS A 323 -26.78 -23.77 -12.53
CA LYS A 323 -28.18 -24.18 -12.75
C LYS A 323 -28.49 -24.33 -14.25
N THR A 324 -28.06 -23.39 -15.08
CA THR A 324 -28.26 -23.47 -16.54
C THR A 324 -27.55 -24.66 -17.17
N LEU A 325 -26.33 -24.98 -16.71
CA LEU A 325 -25.57 -26.18 -17.16
C LEU A 325 -26.16 -27.52 -16.70
N LYS A 326 -27.10 -27.53 -15.74
CA LYS A 326 -27.83 -28.74 -15.31
C LYS A 326 -29.18 -28.91 -16.00
N MET A 327 -29.63 -27.91 -16.75
CA MET A 327 -30.90 -27.93 -17.50
C MET A 327 -30.72 -28.24 -18.99
N HIS A 328 -29.48 -28.34 -19.47
CA HIS A 328 -29.10 -28.82 -20.79
C HIS A 328 -28.37 -30.15 -20.65
#